data_AF-A0A2E0QQ00-F1
#
_entry.id   AF-A0A2E0QQ00-F1
#
_cell.length_a   1.000
_cell.length_b   1.000
_cell.length_c   1.000
_cell.angle_alpha   90.00
_cell.angle_beta   90.00
_cell.angle_gamma   90.00
#
_symmetry.space_group_name_H-M   'P 1'
#
loop_
_entity.id
_entity.type
_entity.pdbx_description
1 polymer ?
#
loop_
_entity_poly.entity_id
_entity_poly.type
_entity_poly.pdbx_seq_one_letter_code
_entity_poly.pdbx_strand_id
1 'polypeptide(L)' 'MSHAKIPLAGVIGSPVAHSKSPQLHRHWLKSLGISGYYVPLHVEA' A
#
# COMPACT_ATOMS: atom_id res chain seq x y z
N MET A 1 -24.35 9.36 -4.66
CA MET A 1 -23.26 9.12 -3.70
C MET A 1 -21.97 8.98 -4.48
N SER A 2 -21.14 10.02 -4.56
CA SER A 2 -19.80 9.85 -5.14
C SER A 2 -18.99 9.04 -4.13
N HIS A 3 -18.61 7.82 -4.51
CA HIS A 3 -17.66 7.06 -3.70
C HIS A 3 -16.35 7.83 -3.68
N ALA A 4 -15.97 8.36 -2.51
CA ALA A 4 -14.66 8.96 -2.34
C ALA A 4 -13.60 7.89 -2.67
N LYS A 5 -12.93 8.04 -3.81
CA LYS A 5 -11.88 7.11 -4.25
C LYS A 5 -10.63 7.38 -3.42
N ILE A 6 -10.32 6.49 -2.49
CA ILE A 6 -9.05 6.51 -1.76
C ILE A 6 -8.00 5.84 -2.66
N PRO A 7 -6.91 6.53 -3.05
CA PRO A 7 -5.84 5.90 -3.82
C PRO A 7 -5.23 4.74 -3.04
N LEU A 8 -5.14 3.57 -3.68
CA LEU A 8 -4.54 2.36 -3.11
C LEU A 8 -3.39 1.91 -4.00
N ALA A 9 -2.22 1.73 -3.40
CA ALA A 9 -1.06 1.12 -4.02
C ALA A 9 -0.64 -0.13 -3.23
N GLY A 10 0.22 -0.96 -3.79
CA GLY A 10 0.69 -2.14 -3.09
C GLY A 10 1.86 -2.84 -3.77
N VAL A 11 2.41 -3.81 -3.05
CA VAL A 11 3.43 -4.75 -3.55
C VAL A 11 2.80 -6.14 -3.66
N ILE A 12 3.03 -6.82 -4.78
CA ILE A 12 2.52 -8.16 -5.07
C ILE A 12 3.67 -9.15 -5.08
N GLY A 13 3.50 -10.32 -4.45
CA GLY A 13 4.45 -11.44 -4.56
C GLY A 13 4.14 -12.60 -3.62
N SER A 14 4.93 -13.67 -3.73
CA SER A 14 4.91 -14.81 -2.82
C SER A 14 6.36 -15.30 -2.59
N PRO A 15 6.96 -15.11 -1.39
CA PRO A 15 6.38 -14.51 -0.18
C PRO A 15 6.51 -12.97 -0.15
N VAL A 16 5.38 -12.26 -0.02
CA VAL A 16 5.37 -10.79 0.16
C VAL A 16 5.58 -10.33 1.60
N ALA A 17 5.44 -11.21 2.59
CA ALA A 17 5.37 -10.87 4.01
C ALA A 17 6.65 -10.21 4.58
N HIS A 18 7.81 -10.44 3.96
CA HIS A 18 9.08 -9.85 4.36
C HIS A 18 9.36 -8.48 3.73
N SER A 19 8.50 -8.01 2.83
CA SER A 19 8.70 -6.73 2.17
C SER A 19 8.59 -5.57 3.19
N LYS A 20 9.61 -4.73 3.23
CA LYS A 20 9.61 -3.46 3.99
C LYS A 20 8.89 -2.33 3.25
N SER A 21 8.50 -2.53 1.99
CA SER A 21 7.87 -1.48 1.19
C SER A 21 6.58 -0.93 1.83
N PRO A 22 5.69 -1.72 2.47
CA PRO A 22 4.51 -1.17 3.13
C PRO A 22 4.86 -0.23 4.29
N GLN A 23 5.94 -0.49 5.04
CA GLN A 23 6.36 0.39 6.13
C GLN A 23 6.89 1.71 5.57
N LEU A 24 7.78 1.64 4.56
CA LEU A 24 8.39 2.82 3.94
C LEU A 24 7.35 3.72 3.26
N HIS A 25 6.48 3.16 2.43
CA HIS A 25 5.49 3.94 1.69
C HIS A 25 4.42 4.54 2.62
N ARG A 26 3.94 3.79 3.62
CA ARG A 26 3.00 4.36 4.61
C ARG A 26 3.62 5.48 5.43
N HIS A 27 4.90 5.37 5.79
CA HIS A 27 5.62 6.45 6.47
C HIS A 27 5.57 7.73 5.64
N TRP A 28 5.96 7.69 4.37
CA TRP A 28 5.97 8.89 3.53
C TRP A 28 4.59 9.43 3.19
N LEU A 29 3.59 8.56 2.97
CA LEU A 29 2.20 8.99 2.81
C LEU A 29 1.73 9.81 4.01
N LYS A 30 2.02 9.33 5.23
CA LYS A 30 1.68 10.03 6.47
C LYS A 30 2.48 11.32 6.65
N SER A 31 3.80 11.26 6.46
CA SER A 31 4.71 12.41 6.67
C SER A 31 4.43 13.56 5.72
N LEU A 32 3.98 13.26 4.49
CA LEU A 32 3.69 14.26 3.46
C LEU A 32 2.20 14.62 3.35
N GLY A 33 1.32 14.04 4.17
CA GLY A 33 -0.12 14.30 4.10
C GLY A 33 -0.79 13.84 2.81
N ILE A 34 -0.20 12.86 2.10
CA ILE A 34 -0.73 12.35 0.83
C ILE A 34 -1.85 11.36 1.14
N SER A 35 -3.04 11.62 0.59
CA SER A 35 -4.18 10.73 0.74
C SER A 35 -3.96 9.42 -0.01
N GLY A 36 -3.93 8.30 0.72
CA GLY A 36 -3.85 6.97 0.14
C GLY A 36 -3.36 5.92 1.12
N TYR A 37 -3.29 4.68 0.66
CA TYR A 37 -2.77 3.56 1.46
C TYR A 37 -1.89 2.62 0.64
N TYR A 38 -0.99 1.92 1.32
CA TYR A 38 -0.05 0.97 0.69
C TYR A 38 -0.12 -0.41 1.36
N VAL A 39 -0.44 -1.46 0.60
CA VAL A 39 -0.68 -2.82 1.12
C VAL A 39 0.26 -3.88 0.52
N PRO A 40 0.68 -4.89 1.30
CA PRO A 40 1.22 -6.12 0.74
C PRO A 40 0.08 -7.01 0.23
N LEU A 41 0.25 -7.64 -0.93
CA LEU A 41 -0.69 -8.57 -1.54
C LEU A 41 0.02 -9.88 -1.83
N HIS A 42 -0.36 -10.93 -1.11
CA HIS A 42 0.14 -12.28 -1.38
C HIS A 42 -0.64 -12.84 -2.58
N VAL A 43 0.04 -13.13 -3.67
CA VAL A 43 -0.58 -13.66 -4.90
C VAL A 43 0.19 -14.90 -5.33
N GLU A 44 -0.54 -15.99 -5.50
CA GLU A 44 -0.05 -17.27 -6.04
C GLU A 44 -0.37 -17.36 -7.54
N ALA A 45 0.29 -18.29 -8.24
CA ALA A 45 0.10 -18.52 -9.67
C ALA A 45 -1.19 -19.28 -9.99
#